data_AF-A0A1E7J632-F1
#
_entry.id   AF-A0A1E7J632-F1
#
_cell.length_a   1.000
_cell.length_b   1.000
_cell.length_c   1.000
_cell.angle_alpha   90.00
_cell.angle_beta   90.00
_cell.angle_gamma   90.00
#
_symmetry.space_group_name_H-M   'P 1'
#
loop_
_entity.id
_entity.type
_entity.pdbx_description
1 polymer ?
#
loop_
_entity_poly.entity_id
_entity_poly.type
_entity_poly.pdbx_seq_one_letter_code
_entity_poly.pdbx_strand_id
1 'polypeptide(L)'
;MKFENSSLYHTLEKIYHLTLKESDEIIEAGSITGKDANRLQIEKGSPILVVKRLTYLSDSRVIEKLTALYRSDKFKYQVKLKGRPERSPL
;
A
#
# COMPACT_ATOMS: atom_id res chain seq x y z
N MET A 1 -16.33 -12.76 -2.47
CA MET A 1 -16.62 -11.86 -1.33
C MET A 1 -16.45 -10.43 -1.83
N LYS A 2 -17.50 -9.61 -1.82
CA LYS A 2 -17.45 -8.21 -2.28
C LYS A 2 -17.18 -7.32 -1.06
N PHE A 3 -16.03 -6.63 -1.04
CA PHE A 3 -15.64 -5.69 0.02
C PHE A 3 -16.29 -4.30 -0.15
N GLU A 4 -17.45 -4.23 -0.82
CA GLU A 4 -18.08 -2.97 -1.25
C GLU A 4 -18.50 -2.08 -0.06
N ASN A 5 -18.72 -2.66 1.13
CA ASN A 5 -19.20 -1.95 2.33
C ASN A 5 -18.29 -2.07 3.57
N SER A 6 -17.16 -2.78 3.47
CA SER A 6 -16.23 -2.95 4.60
C SER A 6 -14.80 -3.09 4.08
N SER A 7 -13.88 -2.31 4.65
CA SER A 7 -12.44 -2.46 4.37
C SER A 7 -12.00 -3.92 4.58
N LEU A 8 -11.10 -4.41 3.72
CA LEU A 8 -10.47 -5.72 3.89
C LEU A 8 -9.93 -5.89 5.32
N TYR A 9 -9.24 -4.87 5.84
CA TYR A 9 -8.68 -4.91 7.19
C TYR A 9 -9.77 -5.01 8.26
N HIS A 10 -10.86 -4.27 8.11
CA HIS A 10 -11.99 -4.38 9.03
C HIS A 10 -12.53 -5.81 9.08
N THR A 11 -12.65 -6.47 7.94
CA THR A 11 -13.09 -7.87 7.85
C THR A 11 -12.10 -8.81 8.54
N LEU A 12 -10.80 -8.68 8.24
CA LEU A 12 -9.76 -9.52 8.84
C LEU A 12 -9.72 -9.39 10.37
N GLU A 13 -9.86 -8.17 10.89
CA GLU A 13 -9.79 -7.92 12.34
C GLU A 13 -11.10 -8.28 13.07
N LYS A 14 -12.26 -7.90 12.52
CA LYS A 14 -13.54 -8.02 13.24
C LYS A 14 -14.23 -9.35 13.04
N ILE A 15 -14.13 -9.93 11.85
CA ILE A 15 -14.82 -11.18 11.51
C ILE A 15 -13.90 -12.38 11.73
N TYR A 16 -12.64 -12.26 11.32
CA TYR A 16 -11.67 -13.35 11.43
C TYR A 16 -10.76 -13.27 12.66
N HIS A 17 -10.91 -12.23 13.48
CA HIS A 17 -10.15 -12.03 14.72
C HIS A 17 -8.63 -12.07 14.52
N LEU A 18 -8.15 -11.63 13.35
CA LEU A 18 -6.74 -11.56 13.03
C LEU A 18 -6.17 -10.22 13.49
N THR A 19 -5.00 -10.25 14.15
CA THR A 19 -4.30 -9.04 14.56
C THR A 19 -3.20 -8.70 13.56
N LEU A 20 -3.42 -7.66 12.75
CA LEU A 20 -2.39 -7.09 11.88
C LEU A 20 -1.38 -6.36 12.77
N LYS A 21 -0.09 -6.69 12.62
CA LYS A 21 0.98 -6.18 13.48
C LYS A 21 1.83 -5.13 12.78
N GLU A 22 2.33 -5.46 11.59
CA GLU A 22 3.26 -4.60 10.85
C GLU A 22 3.16 -4.85 9.35
N SER A 23 3.76 -3.97 8.56
CA SER A 23 3.80 -4.11 7.11
C SER A 23 5.07 -3.50 6.52
N ASP A 24 5.61 -4.17 5.52
CA ASP A 24 6.67 -3.64 4.66
C ASP A 24 5.99 -3.02 3.43
N GLU A 25 6.17 -1.71 3.22
CA GLU A 25 5.66 -1.01 2.04
C GLU A 25 6.80 -0.40 1.22
N ILE A 26 6.78 -0.70 -0.08
CA ILE A 26 7.75 -0.24 -1.06
C ILE A 26 7.01 0.61 -2.09
N ILE A 27 7.51 1.81 -2.35
CA ILE A 27 6.96 2.75 -3.33
C ILE A 27 8.02 3.03 -4.38
N GLU A 28 7.69 2.72 -5.63
CA GLU A 28 8.59 2.79 -6.77
C GLU A 28 7.95 3.59 -7.91
N ALA A 29 8.78 4.26 -8.70
CA ALA A 29 8.35 4.76 -9.99
C ALA A 29 8.23 3.59 -10.97
N GLY A 30 7.20 3.62 -11.81
CA GLY A 30 7.00 2.63 -12.86
C GLY A 30 6.47 3.24 -14.15
N SER A 31 6.44 2.42 -15.21
CA SER A 31 5.81 2.74 -16.48
C SER A 31 4.73 1.71 -16.76
N ILE A 32 3.51 2.15 -17.03
CA ILE A 32 2.38 1.24 -17.15
C ILE A 32 2.39 0.49 -18.49
N THR A 33 2.00 -0.78 -18.46
CA THR A 33 2.00 -1.63 -19.66
C THR A 33 0.69 -2.42 -19.83
N GLY A 34 0.44 -2.83 -21.08
CA GLY A 34 -0.57 -3.84 -21.41
C GLY A 34 -1.98 -3.52 -20.91
N LYS A 35 -2.58 -4.48 -20.21
CA LYS A 35 -3.98 -4.45 -19.79
C LYS A 35 -4.25 -3.43 -18.67
N ASP A 36 -3.26 -3.10 -17.85
CA ASP A 36 -3.44 -2.18 -16.73
C ASP A 36 -3.57 -0.73 -17.20
N ALA A 37 -2.87 -0.36 -18.27
CA ALA A 37 -3.02 0.94 -18.93
C ALA A 37 -4.47 1.18 -19.38
N ASN A 38 -5.07 0.16 -19.98
CA ASN A 38 -6.48 0.20 -20.42
C ASN A 38 -7.44 0.30 -19.23
N ARG A 39 -7.19 -0.44 -18.14
CA ARG A 39 -8.02 -0.39 -16.91
C ARG A 39 -7.97 0.98 -16.24
N LEU A 40 -6.79 1.60 -16.21
CA LEU A 40 -6.59 2.92 -15.61
C LEU A 40 -6.94 4.08 -16.57
N GLN A 41 -7.25 3.76 -17.83
CA GLN A 41 -7.58 4.72 -18.89
C GLN A 41 -6.49 5.79 -19.04
N ILE A 42 -5.25 5.32 -19.19
CA ILE A 42 -4.07 6.14 -19.47
C ILE A 42 -3.23 5.48 -20.56
N GLU A 43 -2.37 6.23 -21.22
CA GLU A 43 -1.53 5.72 -22.30
C GLU A 43 -0.50 4.71 -21.77
N LYS A 44 -0.25 3.65 -22.55
CA LYS A 44 0.88 2.75 -22.30
C LYS A 44 2.18 3.57 -22.26
N GLY A 45 3.05 3.28 -21.30
CA GLY A 45 4.27 4.04 -21.09
C GLY A 45 4.12 5.15 -20.06
N SER A 46 2.89 5.58 -19.74
CA SER A 46 2.62 6.64 -18.76
C SER A 46 3.29 6.34 -17.41
N PRO A 47 3.85 7.36 -16.74
CA PRO A 47 4.43 7.20 -15.42
C PRO A 47 3.34 6.83 -14.41
N ILE A 48 3.70 5.94 -13.47
CA ILE A 48 2.84 5.51 -12.37
C ILE A 48 3.65 5.37 -11.09
N LEU A 49 2.94 5.38 -9.97
CA LEU A 49 3.48 4.93 -8.68
C LEU A 49 3.09 3.45 -8.49
N VAL A 50 4.08 2.60 -8.29
CA VAL A 50 3.90 1.18 -7.96
C VAL A 50 4.09 1.04 -6.46
N VAL A 51 3.05 0.60 -5.77
CA VAL A 51 3.09 0.31 -4.33
C VAL A 51 3.04 -1.19 -4.15
N LYS A 52 4.01 -1.75 -3.45
CA LYS A 52 4.03 -3.15 -3.03
C LYS A 52 3.96 -3.20 -1.52
N ARG A 53 3.10 -4.05 -0.97
CA ARG A 53 2.97 -4.24 0.47
C ARG A 53 2.91 -5.70 0.88
N LEU A 54 3.63 -6.03 1.94
CA LEU A 54 3.46 -7.27 2.70
C LEU A 54 2.97 -6.91 4.10
N THR A 55 1.88 -7.52 4.54
CA THR A 55 1.32 -7.31 5.88
C THR A 55 1.42 -8.59 6.69
N TYR A 56 1.89 -8.45 7.93
CA TYR A 56 2.15 -9.56 8.85
C TYR A 56 1.19 -9.53 10.03
N LEU A 57 0.81 -10.72 10.48
CA LEU A 57 0.07 -10.92 11.72
C LEU A 57 1.01 -10.89 12.93
N SER A 58 0.43 -10.89 14.13
CA SER A 58 1.18 -10.95 15.39
C SER A 58 2.07 -12.19 15.53
N ASP A 59 1.73 -13.29 14.84
CA ASP A 59 2.50 -14.53 14.76
C ASP A 59 3.51 -14.56 13.59
N SER A 60 3.77 -13.41 12.97
CA SER A 60 4.70 -13.20 11.85
C SER A 60 4.29 -13.86 10.52
N ARG A 61 3.09 -14.46 10.41
CA ARG A 61 2.59 -14.95 9.12
C ARG A 61 2.14 -13.79 8.22
N VAL A 62 2.40 -13.90 6.92
CA VAL A 62 1.90 -12.96 5.91
C VAL A 62 0.42 -13.18 5.69
N ILE A 63 -0.39 -12.13 5.84
CA ILE A 63 -1.83 -12.15 5.55
C ILE A 63 -2.19 -11.46 4.24
N GLU A 64 -1.42 -10.45 3.82
CA GLU A 64 -1.63 -9.71 2.58
C GLU A 64 -0.33 -9.58 1.80
N LYS A 65 -0.41 -9.80 0.47
CA LYS A 65 0.56 -9.35 -0.51
C LYS A 65 -0.15 -8.51 -1.57
N LEU A 66 0.11 -7.21 -1.57
CA LEU A 66 -0.51 -6.23 -2.46
C LEU A 66 0.50 -5.73 -3.49
N THR A 67 0.03 -5.58 -4.74
CA THR A 67 0.63 -4.70 -5.75
C THR A 67 -0.45 -3.75 -6.24
N ALA A 68 -0.27 -2.46 -6.02
CA ALA A 68 -1.18 -1.42 -6.46
C ALA A 68 -0.47 -0.49 -7.47
N LEU A 69 -1.17 -0.20 -8.56
CA LEU A 69 -0.70 0.70 -9.62
C LEU A 69 -1.51 1.98 -9.57
N TYR A 70 -0.86 3.08 -9.21
CA TYR A 70 -1.50 4.38 -9.08
C TYR A 70 -1.10 5.32 -10.21
N ARG A 71 -2.12 5.95 -10.78
CA ARG A 71 -1.98 7.07 -11.70
C ARG A 71 -1.21 8.22 -11.06
N SER A 72 -0.05 8.57 -11.61
CA SER A 72 0.80 9.65 -11.07
C SER A 72 0.15 11.02 -11.17
N ASP A 73 -0.80 11.21 -12.09
CA ASP A 73 -1.57 12.44 -12.27
C ASP A 73 -2.72 12.61 -11.26
N LYS A 74 -3.12 11.53 -10.58
CA LYS A 74 -4.27 11.51 -9.64
C LYS A 74 -3.91 11.14 -8.21
N PHE A 75 -2.78 10.49 -7.98
CA PHE A 75 -2.36 10.01 -6.67
C PHE A 75 -1.04 10.65 -6.25
N LYS A 76 -0.97 11.05 -4.98
CA LYS A 76 0.26 11.55 -4.35
C LYS A 76 0.46 10.81 -3.04
N TYR A 77 1.65 10.27 -2.84
CA TYR A 77 2.06 9.74 -1.54
C TYR A 77 2.65 10.89 -0.72
N GLN A 78 2.10 11.13 0.47
CA GLN A 78 2.51 12.24 1.34
C GLN A 78 2.84 11.72 2.73
N VAL A 79 4.05 12.00 3.20
CA VAL A 79 4.49 11.70 4.56
C VAL A 79 5.02 12.98 5.20
N LYS A 80 4.57 13.27 6.43
CA LYS A 80 5.14 14.34 7.24
C LYS A 80 6.20 13.77 8.15
N LEU A 81 7.46 14.07 7.87
CA LEU A 81 8.58 13.69 8.72
C LEU A 81 8.73 14.71 9.86
N LYS A 82 8.94 14.22 11.08
CA LYS A 82 9.34 15.06 12.23
C LYS A 82 10.86 15.00 12.36
N GLY A 83 11.45 16.09 12.88
CA GLY A 83 12.88 16.17 13.16
C GLY A 83 13.33 15.12 14.18
N ARG A 84 14.64 14.91 14.28
CA ARG A 84 15.21 14.05 15.32
C ARG A 84 14.91 14.66 16.70
N PRO A 85 14.64 13.84 17.74
CA PRO A 85 14.65 14.36 19.10
C PRO A 85 16.01 15.01 19.38
N GLU A 86 16.03 16.11 20.16
CA GLU A 86 17.28 16.69 20.62
C GLU A 86 18.11 15.60 21.29
N ARG A 87 19.40 15.53 20.92
CA ARG A 87 20.34 14.67 21.64
C ARG A 87 20.38 15.18 23.07
N SER A 88 19.88 14.40 24.03
CA SER A 88 20.21 14.64 25.45
C SER A 88 21.75 14.71 25.56
N PRO A 89 22.32 15.80 26.09
CA PRO A 89 23.74 15.80 26.41
C PRO A 89 23.99 14.68 27.43
N LEU A 90 25.03 13.89 27.17
CA LEU A 90 25.59 12.95 28.14
C LEU A 90 26.08 13.69 29.38
#